data_AF-F0VH48-F1
#
_entry.id   AF-F0VH48-F1
#
_cell.length_a   1.000
_cell.length_b   1.000
_cell.length_c   1.000
_cell.angle_alpha   90.00
_cell.angle_beta   90.00
_cell.angle_gamma   90.00
#
_symmetry.space_group_name_H-M   'P 1'
#
loop_
_entity.id
_entity.type
_entity.pdbx_description
1 polymer ?
#
loop_
_entity_poly.entity_id
_entity_poly.type
_entity_poly.pdbx_seq_one_letter_code
_entity_poly.pdbx_strand_id
1 'polypeptide(L)'
;MASSLPHPPSANVALSFTSAPADPMSRAEAKGANIRLELQSIERELKDWWMSRKILRDRNIGLFNLLQHHNFVGLSINNAKMSDSQRVMWTELVQGKPDLEDSLSVDAREMKVDMYEKMFKQAADLENPCRIPGATVVVPQRV
;
A
#
# COMPACT_ATOMS: atom_id res chain seq x y z
N MET A 1 -12.35 18.86 -8.39
CA MET A 1 -12.11 18.09 -9.63
C MET A 1 -12.57 18.95 -10.79
N ALA A 2 -11.74 19.18 -11.80
CA ALA A 2 -12.19 19.88 -12.99
C ALA A 2 -13.24 19.00 -13.70
N SER A 3 -14.40 19.57 -14.04
CA SER A 3 -15.40 18.90 -14.86
C SER A 3 -14.87 18.68 -16.26
N SER A 4 -15.28 17.59 -16.92
CA SER A 4 -14.93 17.34 -18.32
C SER A 4 -15.49 18.45 -19.21
N LEU A 5 -14.74 18.80 -20.26
CA LEU A 5 -15.25 19.69 -21.32
C LEU A 5 -16.40 19.01 -22.08
N PRO A 6 -17.33 19.78 -22.67
CA PRO A 6 -18.34 19.23 -23.57
C PRO A 6 -17.66 18.60 -24.80
N HIS A 7 -18.38 17.68 -25.44
CA HIS A 7 -17.90 17.05 -26.67
C HIS A 7 -17.68 18.11 -27.77
N PRO A 8 -16.64 17.95 -28.61
CA PRO A 8 -16.44 18.86 -29.74
C PRO A 8 -17.59 18.73 -30.76
N PRO A 9 -17.93 19.81 -31.48
CA PRO A 9 -18.98 19.78 -32.49
C PRO A 9 -18.61 18.85 -33.66
N SER A 10 -19.64 18.30 -34.30
CA SER A 10 -19.50 17.48 -35.52
C SER A 10 -20.21 18.16 -36.69
N ALA A 11 -19.84 17.78 -37.92
CA ALA A 11 -20.45 18.35 -39.11
C ALA A 11 -21.92 17.90 -39.24
N ASN A 12 -22.82 18.85 -39.54
CA ASN A 12 -24.25 18.56 -39.74
C ASN A 12 -24.54 17.83 -41.06
N VAL A 13 -23.60 17.87 -42.00
CA VAL A 13 -23.68 17.22 -43.32
C VAL A 13 -22.52 16.25 -43.45
N ALA A 14 -22.76 15.09 -44.08
CA ALA A 14 -21.75 14.06 -44.26
C ALA A 14 -20.60 14.57 -45.14
N LEU A 15 -19.41 14.64 -44.55
CA LEU A 15 -18.15 14.86 -45.27
C LEU A 15 -17.53 13.49 -45.57
N SER A 16 -17.40 13.16 -46.85
CA SER A 16 -16.70 11.95 -47.31
C SER A 16 -15.24 12.30 -47.65
N PHE A 17 -14.72 11.90 -48.81
CA PHE A 17 -13.36 12.22 -49.26
C PHE A 17 -13.22 13.64 -49.85
N THR A 18 -14.28 14.45 -49.84
CA THR A 18 -14.29 15.79 -50.45
C THR A 18 -13.29 16.76 -49.84
N SER A 19 -12.87 16.54 -48.59
CA SER A 19 -11.84 17.33 -47.91
C SER A 19 -10.45 16.69 -47.91
N ALA A 20 -10.24 15.60 -48.65
CA ALA A 20 -8.94 14.94 -48.71
C ALA A 20 -7.90 15.81 -49.43
N PRO A 21 -6.64 15.86 -48.95
CA PRO A 21 -5.59 16.60 -49.63
C PRO A 21 -5.31 15.96 -51.00
N ALA A 22 -5.24 16.80 -52.05
CA ALA A 22 -4.92 16.37 -53.41
C ALA A 22 -3.40 16.28 -53.64
N ASP A 23 -2.63 17.05 -52.87
CA ASP A 23 -1.17 17.14 -52.98
C ASP A 23 -0.47 16.32 -51.89
N PRO A 24 0.73 15.77 -52.16
CA PRO A 24 1.52 15.07 -51.17
C PRO A 24 2.01 16.03 -50.06
N MET A 25 2.19 15.49 -48.85
CA MET A 25 2.71 16.27 -47.72
C MET A 25 4.09 16.85 -48.01
N SER A 26 4.26 18.12 -47.67
CA SER A 26 5.54 18.80 -47.61
C SER A 26 6.41 18.26 -46.46
N ARG A 27 7.72 18.51 -46.53
CA ARG A 27 8.65 18.16 -45.44
C ARG A 27 8.28 18.83 -44.11
N ALA A 28 7.72 20.04 -44.15
CA ALA A 28 7.29 20.76 -42.96
C ALA A 28 6.09 20.05 -42.29
N GLU A 29 5.12 19.61 -43.08
CA GLU A 29 3.96 18.85 -42.60
C GLU A 29 4.37 17.49 -42.04
N ALA A 30 5.28 16.78 -42.71
CA ALA A 30 5.83 15.52 -42.21
C ALA A 30 6.56 15.70 -40.86
N LYS A 31 7.38 16.76 -40.72
CA LYS A 31 8.02 17.09 -39.44
C LYS A 31 6.99 17.45 -38.36
N GLY A 32 5.95 18.20 -38.73
CA GLY A 32 4.84 18.53 -37.82
C GLY A 32 4.09 17.28 -37.34
N ALA A 33 3.85 16.30 -38.22
CA ALA A 33 3.24 15.03 -37.85
C ALA A 33 4.11 14.24 -36.86
N ASN A 34 5.42 14.16 -37.11
CA ASN A 34 6.34 13.48 -36.19
C ASN A 34 6.35 14.14 -34.80
N ILE A 35 6.39 15.47 -34.72
CA ILE A 35 6.33 16.18 -33.44
C ILE A 35 5.02 15.88 -32.69
N ARG A 36 3.88 15.79 -33.40
CA ARG A 36 2.60 15.42 -32.77
C ARG A 36 2.62 14.02 -32.20
N LEU A 37 3.25 13.05 -32.88
CA LEU A 37 3.40 11.69 -32.36
C LEU A 37 4.28 11.66 -31.10
N GLU A 38 5.38 12.38 -31.10
CA GLU A 38 6.25 12.52 -29.91
C GLU A 38 5.50 13.14 -28.74
N LEU A 39 4.76 14.23 -28.97
CA LEU A 39 3.93 14.87 -27.95
C LEU A 39 2.88 13.90 -27.38
N GLN A 40 2.18 13.15 -28.23
CA GLN A 40 1.21 12.14 -27.80
C GLN A 40 1.87 11.01 -26.99
N SER A 41 3.10 10.62 -27.32
CA SER A 41 3.84 9.63 -26.53
C SER A 41 4.17 10.16 -25.14
N ILE A 42 4.69 11.40 -25.07
CA ILE A 42 5.00 12.07 -23.81
C ILE A 42 3.73 12.24 -22.95
N GLU A 43 2.62 12.67 -23.54
CA GLU A 43 1.34 12.83 -22.84
C GLU A 43 0.83 11.50 -22.27
N ARG A 44 0.97 10.40 -23.03
CA ARG A 44 0.58 9.06 -22.58
C ARG A 44 1.43 8.62 -21.38
N GLU A 45 2.74 8.74 -21.47
CA GLU A 45 3.66 8.34 -20.38
C GLU A 45 3.42 9.18 -19.12
N LEU A 46 3.20 10.48 -19.27
CA LEU A 46 2.87 11.37 -18.15
C LEU A 46 1.53 10.98 -17.51
N LYS A 47 0.52 10.65 -18.32
CA LYS A 47 -0.78 10.19 -17.83
C LYS A 47 -0.64 8.87 -17.07
N ASP A 48 0.10 7.90 -17.60
CA ASP A 48 0.28 6.59 -16.97
C ASP A 48 1.01 6.70 -15.64
N TRP A 49 2.08 7.49 -15.59
CA TRP A 49 2.80 7.79 -14.35
C TRP A 49 1.89 8.47 -13.32
N TRP A 50 1.17 9.52 -13.74
CA TRP A 50 0.33 10.29 -12.84
C TRP A 50 -0.82 9.46 -12.28
N MET A 51 -1.51 8.70 -13.15
CA MET A 51 -2.61 7.83 -12.74
C MET A 51 -2.14 6.75 -11.77
N SER A 52 -1.01 6.10 -12.08
CA SER A 52 -0.41 5.10 -11.19
C SER A 52 -0.08 5.70 -9.82
N ARG A 53 0.57 6.87 -9.80
CA ARG A 53 0.92 7.57 -8.56
C ARG A 53 -0.31 7.98 -7.76
N LYS A 54 -1.35 8.48 -8.44
CA LYS A 54 -2.60 8.93 -7.82
C LYS A 54 -3.35 7.76 -7.18
N ILE A 55 -3.53 6.67 -7.91
CA ILE A 55 -4.24 5.47 -7.43
C ILE A 55 -3.49 4.84 -6.25
N LEU A 56 -2.17 4.66 -6.35
CA LEU A 56 -1.37 4.09 -5.27
C LEU A 56 -1.40 4.96 -4.01
N ARG A 57 -1.29 6.29 -4.16
CA ARG A 57 -1.38 7.22 -3.04
C ARG A 57 -2.74 7.11 -2.34
N ASP A 58 -3.83 7.18 -3.10
CA ASP A 58 -5.18 7.19 -2.53
C ASP A 58 -5.50 5.82 -1.87
N ARG A 59 -5.07 4.71 -2.48
CA ARG A 59 -5.16 3.37 -1.88
C ARG A 59 -4.37 3.28 -0.57
N ASN A 60 -3.12 3.74 -0.54
CA ASN A 60 -2.28 3.63 0.64
C ASN A 60 -2.76 4.52 1.79
N ILE A 61 -3.30 5.70 1.50
CA ILE A 61 -3.99 6.55 2.48
C ILE A 61 -5.23 5.82 3.02
N GLY A 62 -6.02 5.19 2.13
CA GLY A 62 -7.18 4.40 2.53
C GLY A 62 -6.81 3.23 3.47
N LEU A 63 -5.77 2.47 3.13
CA LEU A 63 -5.25 1.39 3.98
C LEU A 63 -4.72 1.91 5.31
N PHE A 64 -3.98 3.02 5.31
CA PHE A 64 -3.51 3.65 6.54
C PHE A 64 -4.68 4.04 7.46
N ASN A 65 -5.70 4.71 6.91
CA ASN A 65 -6.90 5.08 7.66
C ASN A 65 -7.63 3.84 8.19
N LEU A 66 -7.71 2.77 7.40
CA LEU A 66 -8.33 1.50 7.82
C LEU A 66 -7.56 0.87 8.99
N LEU A 67 -6.23 0.77 8.88
CA LEU A 67 -5.38 0.23 9.94
C LEU A 67 -5.46 1.06 11.22
N GLN A 68 -5.47 2.39 11.11
CA GLN A 68 -5.68 3.29 12.25
C GLN A 68 -7.07 3.14 12.87
N HIS A 69 -8.11 3.01 12.05
CA HIS A 69 -9.49 2.81 12.51
C HIS A 69 -9.62 1.53 13.34
N HIS A 70 -8.96 0.44 12.91
CA HIS A 70 -8.94 -0.83 13.61
C HIS A 70 -7.81 -0.98 14.65
N ASN A 71 -7.12 0.12 14.98
CA ASN A 71 -6.08 0.16 16.02
C ASN A 71 -4.93 -0.85 15.80
N PHE A 72 -4.58 -1.15 14.54
CA PHE A 72 -3.47 -2.05 14.22
C PHE A 72 -2.12 -1.49 14.67
N VAL A 73 -1.18 -2.37 14.98
CA VAL A 73 0.22 -2.03 15.20
C VAL A 73 1.12 -3.00 14.44
N GLY A 74 2.20 -2.48 13.85
CA GLY A 74 3.19 -3.27 13.13
C GLY A 74 4.57 -3.20 13.79
N LEU A 75 5.60 -3.56 13.04
CA LEU A 75 6.99 -3.60 13.52
C LEU A 75 7.55 -2.23 13.94
N SER A 76 7.04 -1.14 13.36
CA SER A 76 7.47 0.23 13.69
C SER A 76 6.82 0.81 14.94
N ILE A 77 5.87 0.09 15.56
CA ILE A 77 5.19 0.47 16.82
C ILE A 77 4.63 1.91 16.79
N ASN A 78 4.12 2.34 15.64
CA ASN A 78 3.59 3.69 15.44
C ASN A 78 2.08 3.75 15.75
N ASN A 79 1.71 3.45 16.99
CA ASN A 79 0.32 3.56 17.44
C ASN A 79 0.26 4.17 18.84
N ALA A 80 -0.32 5.37 18.96
CA ALA A 80 -0.44 6.10 20.24
C ALA A 80 -1.61 5.60 21.12
N LYS A 81 -2.58 4.88 20.55
CA LYS A 81 -3.78 4.39 21.26
C LYS A 81 -3.56 3.02 21.92
N MET A 82 -2.41 2.42 21.72
CA MET A 82 -2.02 1.14 22.33
C MET A 82 -1.70 1.33 23.82
N SER A 83 -2.20 0.45 24.68
CA SER A 83 -1.86 0.50 26.12
C SER A 83 -0.38 0.19 26.35
N ASP A 84 0.19 0.71 27.42
CA ASP A 84 1.62 0.52 27.73
C ASP A 84 1.98 -0.94 27.92
N SER A 85 1.12 -1.73 28.56
CA SER A 85 1.32 -3.18 28.74
C SER A 85 1.39 -3.93 27.41
N GLN A 86 0.50 -3.63 26.47
CA GLN A 86 0.54 -4.22 25.14
C GLN A 86 1.78 -3.73 24.37
N ARG A 87 2.12 -2.45 24.51
CA ARG A 87 3.28 -1.85 23.83
C ARG A 87 4.57 -2.53 24.26
N VAL A 88 4.77 -2.77 25.56
CA VAL A 88 5.94 -3.48 26.08
C VAL A 88 5.99 -4.90 25.52
N MET A 89 4.90 -5.65 25.64
CA MET A 89 4.80 -7.03 25.14
C MET A 89 5.11 -7.13 23.65
N TRP A 90 4.58 -6.21 22.84
CA TRP A 90 4.84 -6.18 21.40
C TRP A 90 6.28 -5.74 21.07
N THR A 91 6.84 -4.82 21.84
CA THR A 91 8.24 -4.39 21.68
C THR A 91 9.20 -5.55 21.96
N GLU A 92 8.92 -6.34 22.99
CA GLU A 92 9.71 -7.53 23.31
C GLU A 92 9.61 -8.61 22.24
N LEU A 93 8.42 -8.81 21.64
CA LEU A 93 8.24 -9.74 20.52
C LEU A 93 8.98 -9.30 19.24
N VAL A 94 9.08 -7.99 19.00
CA VAL A 94 9.65 -7.45 17.74
C VAL A 94 11.14 -7.14 17.83
N GLN A 95 11.60 -6.54 18.93
CA GLN A 95 12.95 -6.01 19.08
C GLN A 95 13.73 -6.65 20.23
N GLY A 96 13.04 -7.25 21.19
CA GLY A 96 13.63 -7.77 22.42
C GLY A 96 13.64 -9.29 22.47
N LYS A 97 13.69 -9.78 23.71
CA LYS A 97 13.50 -11.19 24.07
C LYS A 97 12.31 -11.24 25.03
N PRO A 98 11.23 -11.97 24.71
CA PRO A 98 10.17 -12.24 25.68
C PRO A 98 10.79 -12.95 26.89
N ASP A 99 10.65 -12.37 28.08
CA ASP A 99 11.21 -12.90 29.32
C ASP A 99 10.18 -12.92 30.44
N LEU A 100 10.39 -13.82 31.40
CA LEU A 100 9.52 -13.98 32.57
C LEU A 100 10.30 -13.58 33.81
N GLU A 101 9.81 -12.57 34.53
CA GLU A 101 10.48 -12.09 35.73
C GLU A 101 10.31 -13.07 36.90
N ASP A 102 11.38 -13.27 37.67
CA ASP A 102 11.39 -14.13 38.86
C ASP A 102 10.51 -13.60 40.01
N SER A 103 10.12 -12.33 39.94
CA SER A 103 9.22 -11.69 40.92
C SER A 103 7.76 -12.11 40.76
N LEU A 104 7.39 -12.72 39.63
CA LEU A 104 6.04 -13.19 39.35
C LEU A 104 5.80 -14.57 39.98
N SER A 105 4.56 -14.80 40.44
CA SER A 105 4.13 -16.14 40.83
C SER A 105 4.14 -17.08 39.62
N VAL A 106 4.18 -18.40 39.87
CA VAL A 106 4.11 -19.43 38.82
C VAL A 106 2.90 -19.20 37.90
N ASP A 107 1.72 -19.00 38.49
CA ASP A 107 0.48 -18.77 37.74
C ASP A 107 0.52 -17.47 36.90
N ALA A 108 1.13 -16.41 37.45
CA ALA A 108 1.28 -15.14 36.72
C ALA A 108 2.26 -15.28 35.54
N ARG A 109 3.31 -16.10 35.69
CA ARG A 109 4.24 -16.43 34.61
C ARG A 109 3.54 -17.23 33.51
N GLU A 110 2.76 -18.24 33.87
CA GLU A 110 1.98 -19.03 32.90
C GLU A 110 1.01 -18.14 32.10
N MET A 111 0.29 -17.24 32.79
CA MET A 111 -0.60 -16.28 32.13
C MET A 111 0.14 -15.32 31.19
N LYS A 112 1.35 -14.86 31.57
CA LYS A 112 2.17 -13.99 30.71
C LYS A 112 2.61 -14.71 29.43
N VAL A 113 3.01 -15.98 29.53
CA VAL A 113 3.32 -16.84 28.36
C VAL A 113 2.10 -16.98 27.45
N ASP A 114 0.93 -17.29 27.99
CA ASP A 114 -0.31 -17.41 27.21
C ASP A 114 -0.66 -16.11 26.48
N MET A 115 -0.41 -14.95 27.09
CA MET A 115 -0.60 -13.66 26.45
C MET A 115 0.37 -13.44 25.28
N TYR A 116 1.67 -13.73 25.45
CA TYR A 116 2.64 -13.67 24.35
C TYR A 116 2.25 -14.63 23.22
N GLU A 117 1.88 -15.87 23.53
CA GLU A 117 1.49 -16.87 22.53
C GLU A 117 0.26 -16.39 21.75
N LYS A 118 -0.79 -15.93 22.45
CA LYS A 118 -2.01 -15.45 21.81
C LYS A 118 -1.73 -14.26 20.89
N MET A 119 -0.95 -13.29 21.37
CA MET A 119 -0.59 -12.09 20.59
C MET A 119 0.24 -12.48 19.36
N PHE A 120 1.27 -13.31 19.53
CA PHE A 120 2.16 -13.72 18.45
C PHE A 120 1.44 -14.56 17.39
N LYS A 121 0.61 -15.54 17.80
CA LYS A 121 -0.16 -16.39 16.87
C LYS A 121 -1.22 -15.61 16.10
N GLN A 122 -1.77 -14.54 16.68
CA GLN A 122 -2.67 -13.64 15.98
C GLN A 122 -1.93 -12.73 14.98
N ALA A 123 -0.69 -12.35 15.29
CA ALA A 123 0.11 -11.46 14.46
C ALA A 123 0.83 -12.16 13.29
N ALA A 124 1.31 -13.39 13.50
CA ALA A 124 1.98 -14.21 12.50
C ALA A 124 1.09 -15.40 12.11
N ASP A 125 0.66 -15.42 10.85
CA ASP A 125 -0.03 -16.57 10.27
C ASP A 125 0.96 -17.71 9.95
N LEU A 126 0.46 -18.82 9.39
CA LEU A 126 1.28 -19.98 9.04
C LEU A 126 2.20 -19.73 7.83
N GLU A 127 1.91 -18.70 7.03
CA GLU A 127 2.72 -18.31 5.88
C GLU A 127 3.92 -17.44 6.32
N ASN A 128 3.82 -16.78 7.48
CA ASN A 128 4.89 -15.98 8.03
C ASN A 128 6.09 -16.86 8.46
N PRO A 129 7.29 -16.65 7.89
CA PRO A 129 8.48 -17.45 8.20
C PRO A 129 8.87 -17.46 9.67
N CYS A 130 8.53 -16.40 10.42
CA CYS A 130 8.85 -16.27 11.83
C CYS A 130 7.92 -17.09 12.73
N ARG A 131 6.81 -17.61 12.21
CA ARG A 131 5.74 -18.24 13.01
C ARG A 131 6.19 -19.49 13.76
N ILE A 132 6.95 -20.37 13.10
CA ILE A 132 7.44 -21.60 13.70
C ILE A 132 8.56 -21.29 14.71
N PRO A 133 9.63 -20.53 14.35
CA PRO A 133 10.67 -20.17 15.30
C PRO A 133 10.14 -19.39 16.53
N GLY A 134 9.27 -18.41 16.32
CA GLY A 134 8.75 -17.60 17.42
C GLY A 134 7.88 -18.40 18.38
N ALA A 135 7.04 -19.33 17.88
CA ALA A 135 6.29 -20.23 18.75
C ALA A 135 7.21 -21.11 19.59
N THR A 136 8.32 -21.59 19.02
CA THR A 136 9.30 -22.37 19.78
C THR A 136 10.14 -21.56 20.77
N VAL A 137 10.11 -20.23 20.76
CA VAL A 137 10.82 -19.38 21.75
C VAL A 137 9.89 -18.96 22.89
N VAL A 138 8.60 -18.79 22.62
CA VAL A 138 7.60 -18.44 23.64
C VAL A 138 7.17 -19.66 24.46
N VAL A 139 7.06 -20.85 23.84
CA VAL A 139 6.59 -22.09 24.49
C VAL A 139 7.57 -22.71 25.53
N PRO A 140 8.91 -22.67 25.39
CA PRO A 140 9.84 -23.32 26.32
C PRO A 140 9.90 -22.70 27.72
N GLN A 141 9.31 -21.52 27.94
CA GLN A 141 9.34 -20.86 29.25
C GLN A 141 8.32 -21.45 30.25
N ARG A 142 7.60 -22.53 29.89
CA ARG A 142 6.68 -23.27 30.77
C ARG A 142 7.37 -24.30 31.68
N VAL A 143 8.68 -24.50 31.57
CA VAL A 143 9.45 -25.52 32.33
C VAL A 143 10.19 -24.88 33.49
#